data_AF-A0A538IQB8-F1
#
_entry.id   AF-A0A538IQB8-F1
#
_cell.length_a   1.000
_cell.length_b   1.000
_cell.length_c   1.000
_cell.angle_alpha   90.00
_cell.angle_beta   90.00
_cell.angle_gamma   90.00
#
_symmetry.space_group_name_H-M   'P 1'
#
loop_
_entity.id
_entity.type
_entity.pdbx_description
1 polymer ?
#
loop_
_entity_poly.entity_id
_entity_poly.type
_entity_poly.pdbx_seq_one_letter_code
_entity_poly.pdbx_strand_id
1 'polypeptide(L)' 'MSSNPKRPQQPRRRARPSRAAPPKPAVEGQRLQKVIAAAGVASRRAAEELIEQGRVSVDGRVVRVQGMRVEPAR' A
#
# COMPACT_ATOMS: atom_id res chain seq x y z
N MET A 1 57.30 -3.73 -26.07
CA MET A 1 56.45 -4.43 -25.08
C MET A 1 55.24 -3.55 -24.78
N SER A 2 54.17 -3.67 -25.57
CA SER A 2 52.88 -3.04 -25.23
C SER A 2 51.76 -3.73 -25.98
N SER A 3 51.02 -4.59 -25.28
CA SER A 3 49.71 -5.07 -25.72
C SER A 3 49.08 -5.86 -24.57
N ASN A 4 48.24 -5.20 -23.77
CA ASN A 4 47.32 -5.90 -22.86
C ASN A 4 45.92 -5.92 -23.51
N PRO A 5 45.35 -7.09 -23.84
CA PRO A 5 44.08 -7.17 -24.55
C PRO A 5 42.86 -6.95 -23.63
N LYS A 6 41.80 -6.42 -24.26
CA LYS A 6 40.46 -6.10 -23.72
C LYS A 6 39.86 -7.21 -22.86
N ARG A 7 39.45 -6.87 -21.64
CA ARG A 7 38.63 -7.71 -20.76
C ARG A 7 37.18 -7.77 -21.31
N PRO A 8 36.61 -8.96 -21.58
CA PRO A 8 35.24 -9.05 -22.07
C PRO A 8 34.26 -8.69 -20.93
N GLN A 9 33.34 -7.76 -21.20
CA GLN A 9 32.28 -7.39 -20.26
C GLN A 9 31.28 -8.55 -20.17
N GLN A 10 31.10 -9.08 -18.95
CA GLN A 10 30.14 -10.16 -18.68
C GLN A 10 28.70 -9.72 -19.04
N PRO A 11 27.87 -10.63 -19.56
CA PRO A 11 26.48 -10.34 -19.85
C PRO A 11 25.70 -10.16 -18.54
N ARG A 12 24.92 -9.07 -18.47
CA ARG A 12 24.06 -8.72 -17.33
C ARG A 12 23.05 -9.85 -17.08
N ARG A 13 23.20 -10.54 -15.95
CA ARG A 13 22.27 -11.59 -15.49
C ARG A 13 20.86 -11.00 -15.39
N ARG A 14 19.92 -11.49 -16.20
CA ARG A 14 18.48 -11.26 -16.03
C ARG A 14 18.07 -11.72 -14.63
N ALA A 15 17.48 -10.83 -13.85
CA ALA A 15 16.96 -11.13 -12.52
C ALA A 15 15.94 -12.28 -12.62
N ARG A 16 16.20 -13.38 -11.91
CA ARG A 16 15.24 -14.45 -11.70
C ARG A 16 14.05 -13.88 -10.89
N PRO A 17 12.79 -14.19 -11.22
CA PRO A 17 11.69 -13.83 -10.34
C PRO A 17 11.90 -14.57 -9.01
N SER A 18 12.11 -13.82 -7.93
CA SER A 18 12.19 -14.37 -6.59
C SER A 18 10.87 -15.09 -6.31
N ARG A 19 10.94 -16.37 -5.92
CA ARG A 19 9.79 -17.18 -5.52
C ARG A 19 9.02 -16.40 -4.46
N ALA A 20 7.91 -15.77 -4.86
CA ALA A 20 7.13 -14.91 -3.97
C ALA A 20 6.69 -15.75 -2.78
N ALA A 21 7.01 -15.29 -1.58
CA ALA A 21 6.53 -15.91 -0.35
C ALA A 21 5.00 -16.03 -0.41
N PRO A 22 4.40 -17.09 0.18
CA PRO A 22 2.95 -17.20 0.25
C PRO A 22 2.39 -15.90 0.84
N PRO A 23 1.29 -15.35 0.29
CA PRO A 23 0.70 -14.14 0.84
C PRO A 23 0.37 -14.42 2.31
N LYS A 24 0.95 -13.61 3.20
CA LYS A 24 0.55 -13.60 4.62
C LYS A 24 -0.97 -13.43 4.67
N PRO A 25 -1.68 -14.08 5.61
CA PRO A 25 -3.13 -13.89 5.74
C PRO A 25 -3.37 -12.38 5.81
N ALA A 26 -4.01 -11.87 4.75
CA ALA A 26 -4.26 -10.45 4.64
C ALA A 26 -5.18 -10.13 5.81
N VAL A 27 -4.70 -9.33 6.77
CA VAL A 27 -5.55 -8.78 7.82
C VAL A 27 -6.81 -8.26 7.14
N GLU A 28 -7.95 -8.88 7.42
CA GLU A 28 -9.18 -8.69 6.66
C GLU A 28 -9.64 -7.22 6.78
N GLY A 29 -10.25 -6.70 5.72
CA GLY A 29 -10.73 -5.31 5.65
C GLY A 29 -9.75 -4.28 5.08
N GLN A 30 -10.31 -3.24 4.48
CA GLN A 30 -9.59 -2.10 3.90
C GLN A 30 -9.52 -0.94 4.89
N ARG A 31 -8.39 -0.22 4.93
CA ARG A 31 -8.23 0.99 5.75
C ARG A 31 -9.33 2.01 5.44
N LEU A 32 -9.98 2.54 6.48
CA LEU A 32 -11.09 3.47 6.37
C LEU A 32 -10.74 4.70 5.51
N GLN A 33 -9.56 5.31 5.68
CA GLN A 33 -9.12 6.45 4.86
C GLN A 33 -8.97 6.10 3.37
N LYS A 34 -8.70 4.82 3.06
CA LYS A 34 -8.58 4.33 1.68
C LYS A 34 -9.97 4.17 1.06
N VAL A 35 -10.95 3.70 1.83
CA VAL A 35 -12.35 3.55 1.42
C VAL A 35 -12.97 4.93 1.17
N ILE A 36 -12.80 5.88 2.11
CA ILE A 36 -13.30 7.26 1.97
C ILE A 36 -12.72 7.92 0.71
N ALA A 37 -11.42 7.72 0.45
CA ALA A 37 -10.79 8.25 -0.75
C ALA A 37 -11.26 7.57 -2.04
N ALA A 38 -11.47 6.26 -2.03
CA ALA A 38 -12.00 5.52 -3.17
C ALA A 38 -13.45 5.92 -3.49
N ALA A 39 -14.24 6.28 -2.47
CA ALA A 39 -15.59 6.83 -2.62
C ALA A 39 -15.60 8.29 -3.12
N GLY A 40 -14.44 8.94 -3.28
CA GLY A 40 -14.34 10.32 -3.75
C GLY A 40 -14.74 11.39 -2.72
N VAL A 41 -14.98 11.00 -1.46
CA VAL A 41 -15.42 11.93 -0.40
C VAL A 41 -14.31 12.92 -0.02
N ALA A 42 -13.07 12.46 0.01
CA ALA A 42 -11.90 13.29 0.34
C ALA A 42 -10.61 12.65 -0.19
N SER A 43 -9.50 13.40 -0.20
CA SER A 43 -8.18 12.79 -0.43
C SER A 43 -7.81 11.84 0.73
N ARG A 44 -6.86 10.92 0.53
CA ARG A 44 -6.41 10.00 1.60
C ARG A 44 -5.97 10.72 2.89
N ARG A 45 -5.31 11.88 2.75
CA ARG A 45 -4.84 12.68 3.89
C ARG A 45 -5.98 13.43 4.56
N ALA A 46 -6.82 14.08 3.77
CA ALA A 46 -8.03 14.73 4.29
C ALA A 46 -8.97 13.72 4.99
N ALA A 47 -9.03 12.48 4.51
CA ALA A 47 -9.78 11.41 5.18
C ALA A 47 -9.20 11.06 6.56
N GLU A 48 -7.87 11.07 6.73
CA GLU A 48 -7.24 10.87 8.05
C GLU A 48 -7.57 12.03 9.00
N GLU A 49 -7.54 13.27 8.52
CA GLU A 49 -7.92 14.46 9.29
C GLU A 49 -9.41 14.44 9.69
N LEU A 50 -10.30 14.06 8.78
CA LEU A 50 -11.74 13.93 9.07
C LEU A 50 -12.00 12.86 10.13
N ILE A 51 -11.26 11.74 10.09
CA ILE A 51 -11.33 10.73 11.14
C ILE A 51 -10.87 11.33 12.47
N GLU A 52 -9.70 11.97 12.52
CA GLU A 52 -9.17 12.57 13.75
C GLU A 52 -10.12 13.62 14.37
N GLN A 53 -10.76 14.43 13.53
CA GLN A 53 -11.76 15.41 13.95
C GLN A 53 -13.10 14.78 14.40
N GLY A 54 -13.28 13.45 14.24
CA GLY A 54 -14.52 12.76 14.55
C GLY A 54 -15.66 13.12 13.61
N ARG A 55 -15.35 13.49 12.36
CA ARG A 55 -16.31 13.85 11.31
C ARG A 55 -16.78 12.63 10.50
N VAL A 56 -16.25 11.45 10.82
CA VAL A 56 -16.57 10.19 10.13
C VAL A 56 -17.28 9.25 11.09
N SER A 57 -18.38 8.67 10.63
CA SER A 57 -19.10 7.60 11.33
C SER A 57 -19.17 6.35 10.46
N VAL A 58 -18.91 5.19 11.05
CA VAL A 58 -19.07 3.88 10.43
C VAL A 58 -20.14 3.14 11.24
N ASP A 59 -21.18 2.65 10.57
CA ASP A 59 -22.31 1.96 11.21
C ASP A 59 -22.92 2.74 12.40
N GLY A 60 -23.03 4.07 12.25
CA GLY A 60 -23.56 4.97 13.27
C GLY A 60 -22.61 5.28 14.42
N ARG A 61 -21.37 4.79 14.41
CA ARG A 61 -20.36 5.06 15.44
C ARG A 61 -19.29 6.02 14.93
N VAL A 62 -19.08 7.12 15.64
CA VAL A 62 -18.02 8.09 15.31
C VAL A 62 -16.65 7.46 15.51
N VAL A 63 -15.82 7.51 14.47
CA VAL A 63 -14.47 6.97 14.46
C VAL A 63 -13.48 8.12 14.61
N ARG A 64 -12.58 8.00 15.60
CA ARG A 64 -11.46 8.94 15.82
C ARG A 64 -10.08 8.30 15.77
N VAL A 65 -10.02 6.98 15.59
CA VAL A 65 -8.78 6.21 15.64
C VAL A 65 -8.26 5.94 14.24
N GLN A 66 -7.01 6.31 13.98
CA GLN A 66 -6.34 6.00 12.72
C GLN A 66 -6.10 4.50 12.57
N GLY A 67 -6.16 4.00 11.34
CA GLY A 67 -5.89 2.60 11.05
C GLY A 67 -7.07 1.66 11.26
N MET A 68 -8.26 2.19 11.60
CA MET A 68 -9.50 1.41 11.52
C MET A 68 -9.65 0.80 10.14
N ARG A 69 -9.99 -0.49 10.12
CA ARG A 69 -10.30 -1.24 8.91
C ARG A 69 -11.79 -1.47 8.85
N VAL A 70 -12.34 -1.31 7.67
CA VAL A 70 -13.73 -1.58 7.38
C VAL A 70 -13.79 -2.57 6.24
N GLU A 71 -14.86 -3.34 6.19
CA GLU A 71 -15.18 -4.10 4.99
C GLU A 71 -15.86 -3.13 4.03
N PRO A 72 -15.23 -2.72 2.91
CA PRO A 72 -15.95 -2.02 1.88
C PRO A 72 -16.99 -3.00 1.34
N ALA A 73 -18.25 -2.79 1.73
CA ALA A 73 -19.34 -3.70 1.39
C ALA A 73 -19.36 -3.98 -0.12
N ARG A 74 -19.62 -5.24 -0.42
CA ARG A 74 -19.89 -5.81 -1.74
C ARG A 74 -20.96 -5.03 -2.49
#